data_AF-A0A935BEH5-F1
#
_entry.id   AF-A0A935BEH5-F1
#
_cell.length_a   1.000
_cell.length_b   1.000
_cell.length_c   1.000
_cell.angle_alpha   90.00
_cell.angle_beta   90.00
_cell.angle_gamma   90.00
#
_symmetry.space_group_name_H-M   'P 1'
#
loop_
_entity.id
_entity.type
_entity.pdbx_description
1 polymer ?
#
loop_
_entity_poly.entity_id
_entity_poly.type
_entity_poly.pdbx_seq_one_letter_code
_entity_poly.pdbx_strand_id
1 'polypeptide(L)' 'MLIGAFLQNSAHAAETITYKYDAKGRLIEVKRTGTVNNNVTATYSHDKANNRKNLAVTGSPNPPPP' A
#
# COMPACT_ATOMS: atom_id res chain seq x y z
N MET A 1 45.66 -10.26 12.73
CA MET A 1 44.86 -9.89 11.54
C MET A 1 43.60 -10.73 11.56
N LEU A 2 42.46 -10.13 11.90
CA LEU A 2 41.16 -10.78 11.80
C LEU A 2 40.23 -9.80 11.11
N ILE A 3 39.98 -10.04 9.81
CA ILE A 3 39.08 -9.23 9.00
C ILE A 3 37.71 -9.89 9.12
N GLY A 4 36.87 -9.39 10.03
CA GLY A 4 35.47 -9.80 10.11
C GLY A 4 34.72 -9.23 8.91
N ALA A 5 34.32 -10.09 7.96
CA ALA A 5 33.48 -9.68 6.85
C ALA A 5 32.04 -9.49 7.34
N PHE A 6 31.61 -8.23 7.49
CA PHE A 6 30.21 -7.89 7.70
C PHE A 6 29.47 -8.10 6.37
N LEU A 7 28.75 -9.21 6.24
CA LEU A 7 27.82 -9.41 5.13
C LEU A 7 26.69 -8.40 5.27
N GLN A 8 26.75 -7.33 4.49
CA GLN A 8 25.67 -6.36 4.36
C GLN A 8 24.50 -7.07 3.68
N ASN A 9 23.53 -7.53 4.46
CA ASN A 9 22.28 -8.05 3.92
C ASN A 9 21.49 -6.85 3.37
N SER A 10 21.72 -6.50 2.10
CA SER A 10 20.98 -5.45 1.42
C SER A 10 19.49 -5.70 1.58
N ALA A 11 18.80 -4.82 2.31
CA ALA A 11 17.36 -4.90 2.46
C ALA A 11 16.71 -4.61 1.11
N HIS A 12 16.38 -5.66 0.36
CA HIS A 12 15.62 -5.56 -0.88
C HIS A 12 14.14 -5.36 -0.53
N ALA A 13 13.75 -4.09 -0.38
CA ALA A 13 12.35 -3.71 -0.34
C ALA A 13 11.79 -3.66 -1.77
N ALA A 14 10.87 -4.56 -2.09
CA ALA A 14 10.16 -4.57 -3.35
C ALA A 14 8.66 -4.61 -3.06
N GLU A 15 7.90 -3.79 -3.79
CA GLU A 15 6.46 -3.69 -3.66
C GLU A 15 5.83 -3.56 -5.06
N THR A 16 4.74 -4.29 -5.27
CA THR A 16 3.87 -4.15 -6.43
C THR A 16 2.58 -3.48 -5.99
N ILE A 17 2.22 -2.39 -6.67
CA ILE A 17 0.99 -1.65 -6.39
C ILE A 17 0.03 -1.82 -7.57
N THR A 18 -1.14 -2.39 -7.31
CA THR A 18 -2.23 -2.52 -8.28
C THR A 18 -3.26 -1.44 -8.04
N TYR A 19 -3.57 -0.67 -9.08
CA TYR A 19 -4.61 0.36 -9.07
C TYR A 19 -5.83 -0.13 -9.85
N LYS A 20 -7.02 0.04 -9.28
CA LYS A 20 -8.29 -0.18 -10.00
C LYS A 20 -9.07 1.11 -10.10
N TYR A 21 -9.71 1.28 -11.25
CA TYR A 21 -10.49 2.45 -11.57
C TYR A 21 -11.94 2.06 -11.88
N ASP A 22 -12.87 2.97 -11.62
CA ASP A 22 -14.24 2.85 -12.12
C ASP A 22 -14.35 3.27 -13.59
N ALA A 23 -15.54 3.11 -14.18
CA ALA A 23 -15.81 3.48 -15.58
C ALA A 23 -15.61 4.97 -15.88
N LYS A 24 -15.53 5.83 -14.85
CA LYS A 24 -15.25 7.27 -14.99
C LYS A 24 -13.75 7.59 -14.84
N GLY A 25 -12.90 6.58 -14.70
CA GLY A 25 -11.45 6.75 -14.52
C GLY A 25 -11.04 7.13 -13.10
N ARG A 26 -11.90 6.95 -12.10
CA ARG A 26 -11.62 7.33 -10.71
C ARG A 26 -11.05 6.15 -9.93
N LEU A 27 -10.06 6.41 -9.10
CA LEU A 27 -9.42 5.38 -8.28
C LEU A 27 -10.39 4.81 -7.25
N ILE A 28 -10.64 3.50 -7.28
CA ILE A 28 -11.53 2.81 -6.33
C ILE A 28 -10.79 1.86 -5.39
N GLU A 29 -9.60 1.37 -5.79
CA GLU A 29 -8.81 0.44 -4.99
C GLU A 29 -7.31 0.61 -5.25
N VAL A 30 -6.52 0.52 -4.18
CA VAL A 30 -5.07 0.37 -4.21
C VAL A 30 -4.72 -0.88 -3.42
N LYS A 31 -4.19 -1.90 -4.09
CA LYS A 31 -3.71 -3.14 -3.46
C LYS A 31 -2.20 -3.21 -3.51
N ARG A 32 -1.58 -3.46 -2.37
CA ARG A 32 -0.13 -3.55 -2.19
C ARG A 32 0.28 -4.98 -1.88
N THR A 33 1.29 -5.48 -2.57
CA THR A 33 1.92 -6.78 -2.31
C THR A 33 3.44 -6.63 -2.34
N GLY A 34 4.16 -7.47 -1.60
CA GLY A 34 5.63 -7.41 -1.56
C GLY A 34 6.17 -7.59 -0.14
N THR A 35 7.22 -6.87 0.21
CA THR A 35 7.87 -7.03 1.52
C THR A 35 7.45 -5.99 2.55
N VAL A 36 7.31 -4.72 2.18
CA VAL A 36 7.10 -3.62 3.15
C VAL A 36 5.64 -3.36 3.53
N ASN A 37 4.74 -3.30 2.55
CA ASN A 37 3.31 -3.05 2.75
C ASN A 37 2.46 -4.24 2.29
N ASN A 38 2.97 -5.44 2.57
CA ASN A 38 2.35 -6.65 2.04
C ASN A 38 0.90 -6.79 2.51
N ASN A 39 0.01 -7.06 1.56
CA ASN A 39 -1.43 -7.27 1.80
C ASN A 39 -2.18 -6.03 2.32
N VAL A 40 -1.59 -4.83 2.28
CA VAL A 40 -2.29 -3.60 2.60
C VAL A 40 -3.21 -3.23 1.43
N THR A 41 -4.50 -3.03 1.71
CA THR A 41 -5.49 -2.63 0.70
C THR A 41 -6.19 -1.35 1.13
N ALA A 42 -6.28 -0.38 0.23
CA ALA A 42 -7.07 0.83 0.42
C ALA A 42 -8.23 0.88 -0.57
N THR A 43 -9.45 1.09 -0.09
CA THR A 43 -10.66 1.24 -0.92
C THR A 43 -11.25 2.63 -0.78
N TYR A 44 -11.80 3.12 -1.89
CA TYR A 44 -12.26 4.49 -2.05
C TYR A 44 -13.69 4.47 -2.56
N SER A 45 -14.58 5.22 -1.91
CA SER A 45 -15.91 5.49 -2.45
C SER A 45 -16.03 6.97 -2.80
N HIS A 46 -16.76 7.25 -3.86
CA HIS A 46 -16.98 8.60 -4.36
C HIS A 46 -18.48 8.89 -4.42
N ASP A 47 -18.85 10.13 -4.12
CA ASP A 47 -20.22 10.60 -4.31
C ASP A 47 -20.52 10.92 -5.79
N LYS A 48 -21.74 11.41 -6.05
CA LYS A 48 -22.18 11.81 -7.40
C LYS A 48 -21.48 13.08 -7.90
N ALA A 49 -21.06 13.96 -6.99
CA ALA A 49 -20.34 15.20 -7.29
C ALA A 49 -18.82 14.98 -7.46
N ASN A 50 -18.38 13.73 -7.41
CA ASN A 50 -16.99 13.32 -7.54
C ASN A 50 -16.10 13.56 -6.31
N ASN A 51 -16.68 13.86 -5.16
CA ASN A 51 -15.91 13.94 -3.93
C ASN A 51 -15.62 12.53 -3.41
N ARG A 52 -14.41 12.33 -2.89
CA ARG A 52 -14.07 11.11 -2.15
C ARG A 52 -14.84 11.13 -0.82
N LYS A 53 -15.78 10.22 -0.69
CA LYS A 53 -16.68 10.13 0.47
C LYS A 53 -16.11 9.24 1.58
N ASN A 54 -15.34 8.22 1.23
CA ASN A 54 -14.78 7.29 2.20
C ASN A 54 -13.37 6.83 1.84
N LEU A 55 -12.61 6.48 2.87
CA LEU A 55 -11.37 5.72 2.80
C LEU A 55 -11.46 4.56 3.80
N ALA A 56 -11.29 3.33 3.33
CA ALA A 56 -11.05 2.21 4.22
C ALA A 56 -9.70 1.59 3.89
N VAL A 57 -8.84 1.45 4.90
CA VAL A 57 -7.54 0.78 4.79
C VAL A 57 -7.59 -0.48 5.64
N THR A 58 -7.23 -1.62 5.05
CA THR A 58 -7.18 -2.92 5.73
C THR A 58 -5.79 -3.55 5.55
N GLY A 59 -5.42 -4.43 6.48
CA GLY A 59 -4.12 -5.09 6.48
C GLY A 59 -2.94 -4.19 6.89
N SER A 60 -3.20 -2.92 7.22
CA SER A 60 -2.20 -2.02 7.78
C SER A 60 -1.85 -2.44 9.22
N PRO A 61 -0.56 -2.51 9.58
CA PRO A 61 -0.14 -2.71 10.97
C PRO A 61 -0.38 -1.46 11.83
N ASN A 62 -0.60 -0.30 11.21
CA ASN A 62 -0.86 0.94 11.94
C ASN A 62 -2.31 0.99 12.43
N PRO A 63 -2.56 1.43 13.67
CA PRO A 63 -3.90 1.61 14.19
C PRO A 63 -4.66 2.72 13.42
N PRO A 64 -6.01 2.69 13.44
CA PRO A 64 -6.81 3.76 12.86
C PRO A 64 -6.47 5.12 13.49
N PRO A 65 -6.61 6.23 12.75
CA PRO A 65 -6.57 7.56 13.34
C PRO A 65 -7.62 7.70 14.46
N PRO A 66 -7.36 8.49 15.53
CA PRO A 66 -8.35 8.80 16.57
C PRO A 66 -9.55 9.58 16.02
#